data_AF-A0A965PEU6-F1
#
_entry.id   AF-A0A965PEU6-F1
#
_cell.length_a   1.000
_cell.length_b   1.000
_cell.length_c   1.000
_cell.angle_alpha   90.00
_cell.angle_beta   90.00
_cell.angle_gamma   90.00
#
_symmetry.space_group_name_H-M   'P 1'
#
loop_
_entity.id
_entity.type
_entity.pdbx_description
1 polymer ?
#
loop_
_entity_poly.entity_id
_entity_poly.type
_entity_poly.pdbx_seq_one_letter_code
_entity_poly.pdbx_strand_id
1 'polypeptide(L)'
;MTKKTCSDEEFIEIWNKLNSPSLVAQHLGINVRNVFARRDRISKIYNVELNTSADQRINSNSPTLAMPADKVRAIANISGYVIVFSDAHFFPGEKSIGYQALIKLIKQLKPKLIIGNGDLLDGATIHSHGPMGWESPPTLKQELDAVQDAMSGIEKVAKGAILHRTIGNHDIRFDRRLAGQVPEYRDIAGTTLKDHLPLWTVSWSVMINGNTMIKHRINGGLHSAYMNTLRGGVSTVTGHTHLLEVKPWSDYTGRRWGVSTGMLADPEDAQFRYAEDSPRPWCQGFAVLRYDDNGMLLPPELCEVVGGVAYFRGEPVL
;
A
#
# COMPACT_ATOMS: atom_id res chain seq x y z
N MET A 1 5.91 -54.50 24.11
CA MET A 1 5.37 -53.13 24.02
C MET A 1 6.53 -52.17 24.07
N THR A 2 6.73 -51.33 23.05
CA THR A 2 7.75 -50.28 23.06
C THR A 2 7.50 -49.31 24.22
N LYS A 3 8.54 -49.05 25.01
CA LYS A 3 8.49 -48.16 26.18
C LYS A 3 7.99 -46.77 25.72
N LYS A 4 6.97 -46.23 26.40
CA LYS A 4 6.49 -44.86 26.13
C LYS A 4 7.64 -43.89 26.43
N THR A 5 7.89 -42.94 25.53
CA THR A 5 8.96 -41.92 25.64
C THR A 5 8.68 -40.88 26.72
N CYS A 6 7.41 -40.64 27.06
CA CYS A 6 6.94 -39.78 28.15
C CYS A 6 5.54 -40.22 28.57
N SER A 7 5.00 -39.73 29.70
CA SER A 7 3.60 -39.92 30.10
C SER A 7 2.64 -39.13 29.19
N ASP A 8 1.32 -39.35 29.33
CA ASP A 8 0.35 -38.62 28.53
C ASP A 8 0.17 -37.18 29.08
N GLU A 9 0.37 -36.97 30.38
CA GLU A 9 0.41 -35.66 31.05
C GLU A 9 1.64 -34.85 30.62
N GLU A 10 2.83 -35.46 30.61
CA GLU A 10 4.07 -34.85 30.12
C GLU A 10 3.94 -34.47 28.63
N PHE A 11 3.27 -35.30 27.83
CA PHE A 11 3.03 -34.99 26.43
C PHE A 11 2.13 -33.75 26.25
N ILE A 12 1.10 -33.58 27.09
CA ILE A 12 0.22 -32.40 27.07
C ILE A 12 1.00 -31.14 27.48
N GLU A 13 1.85 -31.21 28.52
CA GLU A 13 2.70 -30.09 28.93
C GLU A 13 3.69 -29.68 27.83
N ILE A 14 4.37 -30.65 27.22
CA ILE A 14 5.31 -30.42 26.11
C ILE A 14 4.57 -29.85 24.91
N TRP A 15 3.36 -30.34 24.61
CA TRP A 15 2.52 -29.82 23.54
C TRP A 15 2.15 -28.36 23.76
N ASN A 16 1.61 -28.02 24.94
CA ASN A 16 1.20 -26.66 25.26
C ASN A 16 2.38 -25.67 25.28
N LYS A 17 3.59 -26.16 25.58
CA LYS A 17 4.82 -25.37 25.54
C LYS A 17 5.35 -25.13 24.13
N LEU A 18 5.32 -26.14 23.26
CA LEU A 18 5.96 -26.08 21.93
C LEU A 18 4.99 -25.75 20.79
N ASN A 19 3.70 -26.07 20.94
CA ASN A 19 2.60 -25.81 20.00
C ASN A 19 2.84 -26.23 18.53
N SER A 20 3.79 -27.13 18.27
CA SER A 20 4.19 -27.58 16.94
C SER A 20 4.53 -29.08 16.93
N PRO A 21 3.90 -29.89 16.04
CA PRO A 21 4.17 -31.33 15.96
C PRO A 21 5.64 -31.66 15.63
N SER A 22 6.29 -30.83 14.82
CA SER A 22 7.69 -31.00 14.43
C SER A 22 8.64 -30.72 15.59
N LEU A 23 8.38 -29.68 16.38
CA LEU A 23 9.19 -29.36 17.57
C LEU A 23 8.99 -30.41 18.66
N VAL A 24 7.76 -30.88 18.86
CA VAL A 24 7.46 -31.98 19.80
C VAL A 24 8.17 -33.26 19.37
N ALA A 25 8.21 -33.57 18.07
CA ALA A 25 8.93 -34.72 17.52
C ALA A 25 10.44 -34.64 17.78
N GLN A 26 11.04 -33.46 17.55
CA GLN A 26 12.45 -33.21 17.83
C GLN A 26 12.76 -33.30 19.32
N HIS A 27 11.92 -32.70 20.17
CA HIS A 27 12.09 -32.68 21.62
C HIS A 27 12.00 -34.10 22.23
N LEU A 28 11.09 -34.93 21.73
CA LEU A 28 10.88 -36.30 22.20
C LEU A 28 11.74 -37.34 21.46
N GLY A 29 12.48 -36.95 20.44
CA GLY A 29 13.28 -37.86 19.61
C GLY A 29 12.44 -38.92 18.87
N ILE A 30 11.20 -38.60 18.49
CA ILE A 30 10.28 -39.53 17.82
C ILE A 30 9.88 -39.05 16.44
N ASN A 31 9.37 -39.96 15.61
CA ASN A 31 8.85 -39.60 14.29
C ASN A 31 7.60 -38.70 14.42
N VAL A 32 7.50 -37.65 13.59
CA VAL A 32 6.38 -36.70 13.57
C VAL A 32 5.02 -37.41 13.36
N ARG A 33 4.97 -38.52 12.60
CA ARG A 33 3.73 -39.32 12.46
C ARG A 33 3.26 -39.91 13.79
N ASN A 34 4.19 -40.30 14.66
CA ASN A 34 3.86 -40.83 15.98
C ASN A 34 3.35 -39.73 16.91
N VAL A 35 3.82 -38.48 16.72
CA VAL A 35 3.30 -37.30 17.44
C VAL A 35 1.84 -37.04 17.09
N PHE A 36 1.47 -37.07 15.80
CA PHE A 36 0.08 -36.91 15.37
C PHE A 36 -0.83 -38.01 15.90
N ALA A 37 -0.45 -39.28 15.74
CA ALA A 37 -1.22 -40.40 16.26
C ALA A 37 -1.41 -40.33 17.78
N ARG A 38 -0.39 -39.84 18.51
CA ARG A 38 -0.44 -39.68 19.96
C ARG A 38 -1.32 -38.51 20.39
N ARG A 39 -1.24 -37.37 19.70
CA ARG A 39 -2.14 -36.22 19.90
C ARG A 39 -3.60 -36.64 19.76
N ASP A 40 -3.94 -37.29 18.65
CA ASP A 40 -5.33 -37.66 18.35
C ASP A 40 -5.88 -38.65 19.39
N ARG A 41 -5.04 -39.57 19.89
CA ARG A 41 -5.40 -40.47 20.98
C ARG A 41 -5.63 -39.71 22.29
N ILE A 42 -4.72 -38.83 22.67
CA ILE A 42 -4.80 -38.07 23.93
C ILE A 42 -5.99 -37.11 23.93
N SER A 43 -6.22 -36.39 22.83
CA SER A 43 -7.39 -35.50 22.70
C SER A 43 -8.71 -36.25 22.88
N LYS A 44 -8.81 -37.49 22.39
CA LYS A 44 -10.01 -38.33 22.58
C LYS A 44 -10.15 -38.87 24.00
N ILE A 45 -9.06 -39.28 24.65
CA ILE A 45 -9.09 -39.89 25.99
C ILE A 45 -9.34 -38.85 27.07
N TYR A 46 -8.64 -37.71 26.98
CA TYR A 46 -8.64 -36.68 28.01
C TYR A 46 -9.59 -35.51 27.69
N ASN A 47 -10.30 -35.56 26.56
CA ASN A 47 -11.19 -34.49 26.07
C ASN A 47 -10.53 -33.10 26.07
N VAL A 48 -9.26 -33.06 25.64
CA VAL A 48 -8.45 -31.83 25.54
C VAL A 48 -8.18 -31.47 24.08
N GLU A 49 -8.39 -30.21 23.73
CA GLU A 49 -8.02 -29.69 22.42
C GLU A 49 -6.53 -29.35 22.38
N LEU A 50 -5.74 -30.21 21.74
CA LEU A 50 -4.32 -29.98 21.48
C LEU A 50 -4.16 -29.28 20.12
N ASN A 51 -4.68 -28.06 20.06
CA ASN A 51 -4.63 -27.23 18.85
C ASN A 51 -3.16 -26.91 18.51
N THR A 52 -2.83 -26.92 17.21
CA THR A 52 -1.54 -26.44 16.73
C THR A 52 -1.60 -24.93 16.56
N SER A 53 -1.19 -24.17 17.57
CA SER A 53 -1.02 -22.71 17.47
C SER A 53 0.35 -22.37 16.86
N ALA A 54 0.59 -22.85 15.64
CA ALA A 54 1.57 -22.33 14.69
C ALA A 54 1.59 -23.26 13.48
N ASP A 55 0.78 -22.95 12.47
CA ASP A 55 1.31 -23.16 11.13
C ASP A 55 2.47 -22.16 11.03
N GLN A 56 3.71 -22.62 11.26
CA GLN A 56 4.91 -21.78 11.04
C GLN A 56 5.03 -21.34 9.57
N ARG A 57 4.13 -21.81 8.69
CA ARG A 57 3.93 -21.30 7.32
C ARG A 57 3.00 -20.08 7.23
N ILE A 58 2.28 -19.72 8.29
CA ILE A 58 1.87 -18.32 8.51
C ILE A 58 3.15 -17.64 8.97
N ASN A 59 4.03 -17.35 8.01
CA ASN A 59 5.25 -16.60 8.24
C ASN A 59 4.88 -15.35 9.04
N SER A 60 5.61 -15.07 10.12
CA SER A 60 5.66 -13.73 10.72
C SER A 60 6.03 -12.64 9.69
N ASN A 61 6.51 -13.06 8.51
CA ASN A 61 6.90 -12.22 7.37
C ASN A 61 5.85 -12.17 6.25
N SER A 62 4.68 -12.81 6.40
CA SER A 62 3.59 -12.64 5.42
C SER A 62 3.05 -11.21 5.51
N PRO A 63 2.89 -10.51 4.37
CA PRO A 63 2.41 -9.14 4.41
C PRO A 63 0.99 -9.09 4.98
N THR A 64 0.75 -8.15 5.89
CA THR A 64 -0.57 -7.93 6.47
C THR A 64 -1.00 -6.47 6.30
N LEU A 65 -2.30 -6.25 6.19
CA LEU A 65 -2.93 -4.94 6.22
C LEU A 65 -4.19 -5.03 7.08
N ALA A 66 -4.14 -4.46 8.28
CA ALA A 66 -5.26 -4.38 9.19
C ALA A 66 -5.95 -3.02 9.07
N MET A 67 -7.27 -3.05 8.88
CA MET A 67 -8.11 -1.86 8.86
C MET A 67 -8.79 -1.70 10.23
N PRO A 68 -8.59 -0.58 10.94
CA PRO A 68 -9.34 -0.30 12.17
C PRO A 68 -10.82 -0.05 11.89
N ALA A 69 -11.65 -0.15 12.92
CA ALA A 69 -13.10 0.06 12.81
C ALA A 69 -13.46 1.47 12.29
N ASP A 70 -12.68 2.48 12.66
CA ASP A 70 -12.85 3.87 12.19
C ASP A 70 -12.40 4.08 10.74
N LYS A 71 -11.67 3.12 10.16
CA LYS A 71 -11.10 3.11 8.81
C LYS A 71 -10.18 4.32 8.51
N VAL A 72 -9.66 4.99 9.54
CA VAL A 72 -8.84 6.20 9.36
C VAL A 72 -7.40 5.82 9.02
N ARG A 73 -6.78 4.95 9.82
CA ARG A 73 -5.38 4.57 9.63
C ARG A 73 -5.21 3.07 9.50
N ALA A 74 -4.91 2.60 8.29
CA ALA A 74 -4.51 1.22 8.11
C ALA A 74 -3.16 0.94 8.78
N ILE A 75 -2.98 -0.25 9.34
CA ILE A 75 -1.69 -0.73 9.87
C ILE A 75 -1.21 -1.87 9.00
N ALA A 76 -0.01 -1.76 8.44
CA ALA A 76 0.59 -2.82 7.64
C ALA A 76 1.86 -3.34 8.30
N ASN A 77 2.08 -4.66 8.23
CA ASN A 77 3.37 -5.27 8.57
C ASN A 77 3.95 -5.93 7.32
N ILE A 78 5.10 -5.45 6.85
CA ILE A 78 5.68 -5.80 5.55
C ILE A 78 7.21 -6.00 5.68
N SER A 79 7.72 -7.11 5.12
CA SER A 79 9.12 -7.24 4.69
C SER A 79 9.14 -7.36 3.15
N GLY A 80 10.10 -6.70 2.50
CA GLY A 80 10.24 -6.66 1.04
C GLY A 80 9.78 -5.35 0.40
N TYR A 81 9.47 -5.41 -0.90
CA TYR A 81 9.17 -4.23 -1.71
C TYR A 81 7.75 -3.71 -1.48
N VAL A 82 7.62 -2.39 -1.39
CA VAL A 82 6.37 -1.65 -1.43
C VAL A 82 6.48 -0.58 -2.50
N ILE A 83 5.51 -0.49 -3.40
CA ILE A 83 5.47 0.57 -4.42
C ILE A 83 4.38 1.57 -4.07
N VAL A 84 4.73 2.86 -4.11
CA VAL A 84 3.83 3.96 -3.78
C VAL A 84 3.81 4.95 -4.93
N PHE A 85 2.67 5.05 -5.62
CA PHE A 85 2.41 6.07 -6.64
C PHE A 85 1.32 7.02 -6.13
N SER A 86 1.25 8.23 -6.67
CA SER A 86 0.31 9.26 -6.24
C SER A 86 -0.01 10.19 -7.40
N ASP A 87 -1.01 11.06 -7.24
CA ASP A 87 -1.31 12.17 -8.15
C ASP A 87 -1.34 11.65 -9.60
N ALA A 88 -2.08 10.55 -9.76
CA ALA A 88 -2.15 9.82 -11.01
C ALA A 88 -3.13 10.47 -11.98
N HIS A 89 -4.11 11.23 -11.46
CA HIS A 89 -5.09 12.01 -12.22
C HIS A 89 -5.46 11.28 -13.52
N PHE A 90 -5.94 10.04 -13.40
CA PHE A 90 -6.12 9.19 -14.56
C PHE A 90 -7.14 9.82 -15.50
N PHE A 91 -6.68 10.13 -16.70
CA PHE A 91 -7.44 10.83 -17.70
C PHE A 91 -7.70 9.92 -18.91
N PRO A 92 -8.78 10.13 -19.68
CA PRO A 92 -9.00 9.40 -20.92
C PRO A 92 -7.85 9.63 -21.91
N GLY A 93 -7.35 8.56 -22.51
CA GLY A 93 -6.27 8.61 -23.49
C GLY A 93 -5.12 7.67 -23.16
N GLU A 94 -3.94 8.03 -23.65
CA GLU A 94 -2.72 7.24 -23.47
C GLU A 94 -2.23 7.30 -22.03
N LYS A 95 -1.69 6.18 -21.55
CA LYS A 95 -1.12 6.12 -20.21
C LYS A 95 0.29 6.71 -20.23
N SER A 96 0.60 7.51 -19.22
CA SER A 96 1.89 8.15 -19.05
C SER A 96 3.07 7.17 -19.07
N ILE A 97 4.25 7.68 -19.40
CA ILE A 97 5.52 6.93 -19.34
C ILE A 97 5.75 6.40 -17.93
N GLY A 98 5.46 7.23 -16.91
CA GLY A 98 5.48 6.82 -15.50
C GLY A 98 4.58 5.62 -15.19
N TYR A 99 3.35 5.58 -15.72
CA TYR A 99 2.46 4.42 -15.55
C TYR A 99 3.00 3.17 -16.23
N GLN A 100 3.55 3.29 -17.44
CA GLN A 100 4.14 2.14 -18.14
C GLN A 100 5.33 1.57 -17.35
N ALA A 101 6.19 2.44 -16.81
CA ALA A 101 7.30 2.07 -15.95
C ALA A 101 6.83 1.40 -14.64
N LEU A 102 5.76 1.92 -14.03
CA LEU A 102 5.12 1.34 -12.85
C LEU A 102 4.71 -0.11 -13.11
N ILE A 103 4.02 -0.39 -14.22
CA ILE A 103 3.60 -1.74 -14.60
C ILE A 103 4.82 -2.67 -14.76
N LYS A 104 5.90 -2.20 -15.39
CA LYS A 104 7.13 -2.99 -15.59
C LYS A 104 7.83 -3.28 -14.25
N LEU A 105 7.97 -2.28 -13.37
CA LEU A 105 8.59 -2.48 -12.06
C LEU A 105 7.76 -3.34 -11.11
N ILE A 106 6.42 -3.29 -11.16
CA ILE A 106 5.57 -4.22 -10.38
C ILE A 106 5.87 -5.67 -10.77
N LYS A 107 5.97 -5.98 -12.07
CA LYS A 107 6.29 -7.34 -12.56
C LYS A 107 7.68 -7.80 -12.12
N GLN A 108 8.66 -6.89 -12.15
CA GLN A 108 10.05 -7.20 -11.83
C GLN A 108 10.27 -7.37 -10.33
N LEU A 109 9.81 -6.41 -9.54
CA LEU A 109 10.08 -6.34 -8.10
C LEU A 109 9.12 -7.19 -7.27
N LYS A 110 7.93 -7.52 -7.81
CA LYS A 110 6.89 -8.32 -7.15
C LYS A 110 6.59 -7.81 -5.73
N PRO A 111 6.16 -6.54 -5.61
CA PRO A 111 5.95 -5.92 -4.31
C PRO A 111 4.91 -6.67 -3.48
N LYS A 112 5.05 -6.58 -2.15
CA LYS A 112 4.10 -7.15 -1.20
C LYS A 112 2.88 -6.25 -0.98
N LEU A 113 3.04 -4.96 -1.21
CA LEU A 113 2.01 -3.94 -1.06
C LEU A 113 2.20 -2.87 -2.15
N ILE A 114 1.10 -2.48 -2.77
CA ILE A 114 1.04 -1.37 -3.72
C ILE A 114 0.05 -0.35 -3.18
N ILE A 115 0.49 0.90 -3.10
CA ILE A 115 -0.31 2.01 -2.56
C ILE A 115 -0.52 3.06 -3.64
N GLY A 116 -1.80 3.33 -3.97
CA GLY A 116 -2.21 4.55 -4.66
C GLY A 116 -2.45 5.66 -3.62
N ASN A 117 -1.50 6.56 -3.45
CA ASN A 117 -1.43 7.55 -2.37
C ASN A 117 -2.29 8.81 -2.63
N GLY A 118 -3.52 8.61 -3.12
CA GLY A 118 -4.49 9.66 -3.39
C GLY A 118 -4.37 10.31 -4.76
N ASP A 119 -5.40 11.07 -5.10
CA ASP A 119 -5.57 11.82 -6.35
C ASP A 119 -5.43 10.91 -7.58
N LEU A 120 -6.20 9.80 -7.54
CA LEU A 120 -6.35 8.88 -8.65
C LEU A 120 -7.32 9.44 -9.70
N LEU A 121 -8.41 10.04 -9.23
CA LEU A 121 -9.39 10.76 -10.03
C LEU A 121 -9.05 12.26 -10.00
N ASP A 122 -9.17 12.97 -11.12
CA ASP A 122 -9.02 14.44 -11.12
C ASP A 122 -10.31 15.16 -10.70
N GLY A 123 -11.44 14.75 -11.28
CA GLY A 123 -12.75 15.33 -11.01
C GLY A 123 -12.89 16.74 -11.57
N ALA A 124 -12.40 16.98 -12.78
CA ALA A 124 -12.36 18.30 -13.41
C ALA A 124 -13.76 18.94 -13.47
N THR A 125 -14.79 18.16 -13.82
CA THR A 125 -16.19 18.63 -13.91
C THR A 125 -16.88 18.89 -12.57
N ILE A 126 -16.35 18.35 -11.47
CA ILE A 126 -16.94 18.45 -10.12
C ILE A 126 -16.13 19.33 -9.17
N HIS A 127 -15.12 20.05 -9.69
CA HIS A 127 -14.37 21.04 -8.93
C HIS A 127 -15.18 22.33 -8.67
N SER A 128 -14.76 23.11 -7.67
CA SER A 128 -15.43 24.35 -7.24
C SER A 128 -15.07 25.60 -8.05
N HIS A 129 -14.05 25.54 -8.91
CA HIS A 129 -13.46 26.73 -9.54
C HIS A 129 -14.11 27.14 -10.88
N GLY A 130 -15.10 26.39 -11.36
CA GLY A 130 -15.80 26.68 -12.62
C GLY A 130 -14.93 26.40 -13.85
N PRO A 131 -15.52 26.31 -15.05
CA PRO A 131 -14.79 25.94 -16.26
C PRO A 131 -13.75 27.01 -16.63
N MET A 132 -12.54 26.57 -16.97
CA MET A 132 -11.49 27.43 -17.53
C MET A 132 -11.74 27.62 -19.04
N GLY A 133 -12.71 28.47 -19.37
CA GLY A 133 -13.07 28.79 -20.76
C GLY A 133 -14.14 27.88 -21.37
N TRP A 134 -14.12 27.77 -22.70
CA TRP A 134 -15.10 27.00 -23.50
C TRP A 134 -14.64 25.56 -23.81
N GLU A 135 -13.54 25.12 -23.19
CA GLU A 135 -13.06 23.75 -23.34
C GLU A 135 -14.10 22.78 -22.75
N SER A 136 -14.27 21.63 -23.40
CA SER A 136 -15.14 20.56 -22.93
C SER A 136 -14.27 19.50 -22.24
N PRO A 137 -14.07 19.58 -20.91
CA PRO A 137 -13.38 18.53 -20.19
C PRO A 137 -14.14 17.20 -20.32
N PRO A 138 -13.46 16.06 -20.15
CA PRO A 138 -14.14 14.77 -20.08
C PRO A 138 -15.22 14.78 -19.01
N THR A 139 -16.28 14.02 -19.26
CA THR A 139 -17.31 13.78 -18.26
C THR A 139 -16.72 13.01 -17.08
N LEU A 140 -17.30 13.18 -15.89
CA LEU A 140 -16.93 12.40 -14.71
C LEU A 140 -16.94 10.88 -14.96
N LYS A 141 -17.86 10.40 -15.81
CA LYS A 141 -17.93 8.98 -16.17
C LYS A 141 -16.70 8.54 -16.98
N GLN A 142 -16.26 9.34 -17.95
CA GLN A 142 -15.06 9.06 -18.74
C GLN A 142 -13.79 9.06 -17.87
N GLU A 143 -13.68 10.01 -16.94
CA GLU A 143 -12.58 10.00 -15.96
C GLU A 143 -12.63 8.75 -15.06
N LEU A 144 -13.82 8.39 -14.55
CA LEU A 144 -13.99 7.20 -13.74
C LEU A 144 -13.63 5.92 -14.50
N ASP A 145 -13.99 5.83 -15.79
CA ASP A 145 -13.60 4.73 -16.67
C ASP A 145 -12.08 4.67 -16.86
N ALA A 146 -11.42 5.82 -17.01
CA ALA A 146 -9.97 5.90 -17.13
C ALA A 146 -9.26 5.44 -15.84
N VAL A 147 -9.80 5.79 -14.67
CA VAL A 147 -9.35 5.30 -13.36
C VAL A 147 -9.53 3.78 -13.28
N GLN A 148 -10.71 3.26 -13.59
CA GLN A 148 -10.99 1.82 -13.52
C GLN A 148 -10.08 1.01 -14.46
N ASP A 149 -9.88 1.47 -15.69
CA ASP A 149 -8.99 0.86 -16.67
C ASP A 149 -7.54 0.82 -16.18
N ALA A 150 -7.01 1.97 -15.71
CA ALA A 150 -5.64 2.05 -15.22
C ALA A 150 -5.42 1.17 -13.97
N MET A 151 -6.36 1.18 -13.04
CA MET A 151 -6.29 0.38 -11.82
C MET A 151 -6.40 -1.11 -12.14
N SER A 152 -7.25 -1.50 -13.10
CA SER A 152 -7.31 -2.88 -13.61
C SER A 152 -5.99 -3.33 -14.26
N GLY A 153 -5.30 -2.44 -14.97
CA GLY A 153 -3.97 -2.72 -15.51
C GLY A 153 -2.95 -3.04 -14.41
N ILE A 154 -2.99 -2.32 -13.28
CA ILE A 154 -2.15 -2.57 -12.10
C ILE A 154 -2.53 -3.91 -11.46
N GLU A 155 -3.82 -4.17 -11.24
CA GLU A 155 -4.34 -5.41 -10.65
C GLU A 155 -3.86 -6.66 -11.40
N LYS A 156 -3.86 -6.62 -12.75
CA LYS A 156 -3.42 -7.73 -13.61
C LYS A 156 -1.96 -8.14 -13.36
N VAL A 157 -1.12 -7.21 -12.93
CA VAL A 157 0.33 -7.42 -12.77
C VAL A 157 0.75 -7.55 -11.30
N ALA A 158 -0.08 -7.09 -10.37
CA ALA A 158 0.13 -7.10 -8.93
C ALA A 158 -0.11 -8.47 -8.27
N LYS A 159 0.47 -9.54 -8.81
CA LYS A 159 0.22 -10.92 -8.35
C LYS A 159 0.65 -11.13 -6.91
N GLY A 160 -0.31 -11.34 -6.02
CA GLY A 160 -0.08 -11.61 -4.59
C GLY A 160 0.28 -10.38 -3.74
N ALA A 161 0.20 -9.18 -4.32
CA ALA A 161 0.36 -7.94 -3.58
C ALA A 161 -0.95 -7.55 -2.90
N ILE A 162 -0.85 -6.91 -1.74
CA ILE A 162 -1.97 -6.18 -1.15
C ILE A 162 -2.16 -4.89 -1.96
N LEU A 163 -3.40 -4.56 -2.29
CA LEU A 163 -3.78 -3.33 -2.98
C LEU A 163 -4.51 -2.39 -2.02
N HIS A 164 -3.94 -1.21 -1.83
CA HIS A 164 -4.50 -0.19 -0.95
C HIS A 164 -4.43 1.20 -1.57
N ARG A 165 -5.40 2.05 -1.28
CA ARG A 165 -5.35 3.46 -1.66
C ARG A 165 -5.60 4.36 -0.47
N THR A 166 -4.88 5.48 -0.40
CA THR A 166 -5.23 6.54 0.53
C THR A 166 -6.15 7.56 -0.15
N ILE A 167 -6.92 8.30 0.64
CA ILE A 167 -7.85 9.31 0.11
C ILE A 167 -7.09 10.62 -0.16
N GLY A 168 -7.08 11.05 -1.43
CA GLY A 168 -6.59 12.36 -1.85
C GLY A 168 -7.67 13.46 -1.83
N ASN A 169 -7.26 14.70 -2.09
CA ASN A 169 -8.20 15.83 -2.11
C ASN A 169 -9.04 15.92 -3.39
N HIS A 170 -8.61 15.34 -4.50
CA HIS A 170 -9.43 15.16 -5.70
C HIS A 170 -10.37 13.97 -5.53
N ASP A 171 -9.88 12.84 -5.00
CA ASP A 171 -10.70 11.63 -4.77
C ASP A 171 -11.95 11.91 -3.95
N ILE A 172 -11.81 12.68 -2.85
CA ILE A 172 -12.91 12.99 -1.94
C ILE A 172 -13.97 13.91 -2.57
N ARG A 173 -13.69 14.55 -3.72
CA ARG A 173 -14.69 15.39 -4.40
C ARG A 173 -15.88 14.56 -4.88
N PHE A 174 -15.63 13.33 -5.33
CA PHE A 174 -16.68 12.39 -5.73
C PHE A 174 -17.68 12.20 -4.57
N ASP A 175 -17.18 11.77 -3.42
CA ASP A 175 -17.98 11.46 -2.24
C ASP A 175 -18.64 12.73 -1.67
N ARG A 176 -17.90 13.86 -1.59
CA ARG A 176 -18.42 15.14 -1.08
C ARG A 176 -19.56 15.69 -1.92
N ARG A 177 -19.49 15.56 -3.24
CA ARG A 177 -20.53 16.07 -4.15
C ARG A 177 -21.85 15.37 -3.88
N LEU A 178 -21.84 14.03 -3.81
CA LEU A 178 -23.05 13.25 -3.56
C LEU A 178 -23.56 13.44 -2.13
N ALA A 179 -22.67 13.37 -1.13
CA ALA A 179 -23.07 13.55 0.27
C ALA A 179 -23.70 14.92 0.57
N GLY A 180 -23.28 15.96 -0.16
CA GLY A 180 -23.82 17.32 0.00
C GLY A 180 -25.12 17.58 -0.76
N GLN A 181 -25.36 16.89 -1.89
CA GLN A 181 -26.53 17.13 -2.75
C GLN A 181 -27.68 16.16 -2.50
N VAL A 182 -27.37 14.90 -2.18
CA VAL A 182 -28.34 13.80 -2.07
C VAL A 182 -27.99 12.88 -0.89
N PRO A 183 -27.99 13.39 0.36
CA PRO A 183 -27.56 12.62 1.53
C PRO A 183 -28.39 11.36 1.81
N GLU A 184 -29.61 11.27 1.27
CA GLU A 184 -30.52 10.12 1.39
C GLU A 184 -29.97 8.87 0.69
N TYR A 185 -28.99 9.02 -0.21
CA TYR A 185 -28.35 7.91 -0.93
C TYR A 185 -27.14 7.34 -0.16
N ARG A 186 -26.92 7.75 1.09
CA ARG A 186 -25.88 7.20 1.94
C ARG A 186 -25.97 5.67 2.00
N ASP A 187 -24.81 5.02 2.03
CA ASP A 187 -24.64 3.56 2.14
C ASP A 187 -25.18 2.75 0.94
N ILE A 188 -25.64 3.41 -0.14
CA ILE A 188 -26.00 2.76 -1.40
C ILE A 188 -24.74 2.53 -2.24
N ALA A 189 -24.56 1.32 -2.76
CA ALA A 189 -23.42 0.98 -3.61
C ALA A 189 -23.36 1.85 -4.87
N GLY A 190 -22.16 2.32 -5.20
CA GLY A 190 -21.88 3.18 -6.36
C GLY A 190 -21.85 4.68 -6.03
N THR A 191 -22.16 5.04 -4.79
CA THR A 191 -22.21 6.45 -4.33
C THR A 191 -20.90 6.94 -3.71
N THR A 192 -19.90 6.06 -3.59
CA THR A 192 -18.53 6.42 -3.19
C THR A 192 -17.53 6.00 -4.24
N LEU A 193 -16.40 6.72 -4.36
CA LEU A 193 -15.33 6.32 -5.29
C LEU A 193 -14.82 4.90 -5.00
N LYS A 194 -14.90 4.46 -3.74
CA LYS A 194 -14.50 3.10 -3.32
C LYS A 194 -15.33 2.02 -4.02
N ASP A 195 -16.61 2.25 -4.24
CA ASP A 195 -17.50 1.24 -4.85
C ASP A 195 -17.09 0.91 -6.29
N HIS A 196 -16.37 1.83 -6.94
CA HIS A 196 -15.87 1.67 -8.30
C HIS A 196 -14.49 1.02 -8.37
N LEU A 197 -13.83 0.78 -7.23
CA LEU A 197 -12.49 0.18 -7.11
C LEU A 197 -12.49 -0.98 -6.08
N PRO A 198 -13.23 -2.06 -6.31
CA PRO A 198 -13.55 -3.07 -5.29
C PRO A 198 -12.34 -3.85 -4.77
N LEU A 199 -11.27 -3.99 -5.56
CA LEU A 199 -10.05 -4.69 -5.14
C LEU A 199 -9.13 -3.83 -4.27
N TRP A 200 -9.37 -2.52 -4.21
CA TRP A 200 -8.53 -1.57 -3.48
C TRP A 200 -9.17 -1.23 -2.14
N THR A 201 -8.51 -1.67 -1.06
CA THR A 201 -8.87 -1.22 0.28
C THR A 201 -8.56 0.28 0.44
N VAL A 202 -9.29 0.99 1.30
CA VAL A 202 -9.20 2.45 1.43
C VAL A 202 -9.04 2.89 2.87
N SER A 203 -8.17 3.87 3.11
CA SER A 203 -8.01 4.57 4.39
C SER A 203 -7.56 6.02 4.17
N TRP A 204 -7.47 6.83 5.24
CA TRP A 204 -6.83 8.14 5.15
C TRP A 204 -5.29 8.07 5.17
N SER A 205 -4.73 6.98 5.68
CA SER A 205 -3.28 6.83 5.86
C SER A 205 -2.91 5.39 6.18
N VAL A 206 -1.67 5.00 5.87
CA VAL A 206 -1.11 3.68 6.21
C VAL A 206 0.12 3.87 7.09
N MET A 207 0.14 3.23 8.26
CA MET A 207 1.35 3.07 9.06
C MET A 207 1.97 1.70 8.75
N ILE A 208 3.14 1.67 8.13
CA ILE A 208 3.89 0.45 7.86
C ILE A 208 4.91 0.22 8.98
N ASN A 209 4.90 -0.97 9.58
CA ASN A 209 5.85 -1.45 10.60
C ASN A 209 6.04 -0.50 11.80
N GLY A 210 5.07 0.39 12.07
CA GLY A 210 5.16 1.43 13.09
C GLY A 210 6.18 2.54 12.84
N ASN A 211 6.86 2.56 11.69
CA ASN A 211 7.99 3.48 11.42
C ASN A 211 7.88 4.30 10.12
N THR A 212 6.88 4.02 9.28
CA THR A 212 6.65 4.74 8.03
C THR A 212 5.18 5.12 7.88
N MET A 213 4.90 6.41 7.81
CA MET A 213 3.57 6.95 7.58
C MET A 213 3.39 7.31 6.10
N ILE A 214 2.38 6.72 5.46
CA ILE A 214 2.01 7.00 4.08
C ILE A 214 0.64 7.68 4.08
N LYS A 215 0.57 8.88 3.50
CA LYS A 215 -0.66 9.66 3.40
C LYS A 215 -0.54 10.63 2.22
N HIS A 216 -1.64 10.88 1.52
CA HIS A 216 -1.64 11.79 0.39
C HIS A 216 -1.01 13.17 0.72
N ARG A 217 -1.44 13.82 1.81
CA ARG A 217 -0.87 15.11 2.24
C ARG A 217 -0.80 15.30 3.76
N ILE A 218 0.23 16.02 4.20
CA ILE A 218 0.42 16.52 5.57
C ILE A 218 0.62 18.04 5.52
N ASN A 219 1.81 18.49 5.10
CA ASN A 219 2.11 19.86 4.72
C ASN A 219 2.51 19.91 3.23
N GLY A 220 2.37 21.07 2.60
CA GLY A 220 2.79 21.33 1.22
C GLY A 220 4.05 22.21 1.12
N GLY A 221 4.45 22.54 -0.11
CA GLY A 221 5.60 23.41 -0.42
C GLY A 221 6.90 22.67 -0.70
N LEU A 222 7.93 23.40 -1.12
CA LEU A 222 9.22 22.84 -1.60
C LEU A 222 9.98 22.01 -0.55
N HIS A 223 9.78 22.29 0.73
CA HIS A 223 10.45 21.59 1.83
C HIS A 223 9.53 20.59 2.55
N SER A 224 8.41 20.20 1.92
CA SER A 224 7.39 19.36 2.53
C SER A 224 7.93 18.01 2.99
N ALA A 225 8.73 17.31 2.18
CA ALA A 225 9.27 15.98 2.54
C ALA A 225 10.09 16.04 3.85
N TYR A 226 10.97 17.03 3.96
CA TYR A 226 11.75 17.27 5.16
C TYR A 226 10.86 17.63 6.37
N MET A 227 9.96 18.61 6.20
CA MET A 227 9.13 19.11 7.29
C MET A 227 8.13 18.06 7.79
N ASN A 228 7.59 17.25 6.89
CA ASN A 228 6.66 16.17 7.22
C ASN A 228 7.35 15.11 8.08
N THR A 229 8.56 14.69 7.73
CA THR A 229 9.36 13.74 8.53
C THR A 229 9.79 14.33 9.86
N LEU A 230 10.26 15.58 9.88
CA LEU A 230 10.67 16.27 11.11
C LEU A 230 9.52 16.35 12.12
N ARG A 231 8.34 16.82 11.67
CA ARG A 231 7.16 16.99 12.53
C ARG A 231 6.44 15.68 12.82
N GLY A 232 6.48 14.72 11.90
CA GLY A 232 5.78 13.45 12.00
C GLY A 232 6.43 12.45 12.96
N GLY A 233 7.72 12.61 13.27
CA GLY A 233 8.42 11.71 14.19
C GLY A 233 8.78 10.33 13.60
N VAL A 234 8.36 10.04 12.38
CA VAL A 234 8.60 8.79 11.65
C VAL A 234 8.98 9.09 10.19
N SER A 235 9.40 8.10 9.42
CA SER A 235 9.55 8.29 7.97
C SER A 235 8.18 8.63 7.37
N THR A 236 8.15 9.54 6.40
CA THR A 236 6.90 9.97 5.76
C THR A 236 6.97 9.80 4.25
N VAL A 237 5.85 9.40 3.66
CA VAL A 237 5.67 9.28 2.20
C VAL A 237 4.40 10.03 1.82
N THR A 238 4.55 11.10 1.05
CA THR A 238 3.45 11.99 0.65
C THR A 238 3.43 12.24 -0.85
N GLY A 239 2.25 12.55 -1.39
CA GLY A 239 2.07 13.05 -2.76
C GLY A 239 1.78 14.54 -2.75
N HIS A 240 0.72 14.97 -3.44
CA HIS A 240 0.08 16.28 -3.40
C HIS A 240 0.88 17.46 -3.97
N THR A 241 2.20 17.51 -3.74
CA THR A 241 3.06 18.59 -4.25
C THR A 241 3.62 18.32 -5.63
N HIS A 242 3.43 17.10 -6.16
CA HIS A 242 3.99 16.58 -7.41
C HIS A 242 5.53 16.62 -7.49
N LEU A 243 6.19 16.87 -6.36
CA LEU A 243 7.66 16.84 -6.21
C LEU A 243 8.09 15.38 -6.08
N LEU A 244 9.16 14.99 -6.77
CA LEU A 244 9.76 13.66 -6.63
C LEU A 244 11.10 13.81 -5.90
N GLU A 245 11.17 13.40 -4.64
CA GLU A 245 12.40 13.50 -3.87
C GLU A 245 12.47 12.57 -2.65
N VAL A 246 13.69 12.29 -2.20
CA VAL A 246 13.99 11.63 -0.94
C VAL A 246 14.88 12.54 -0.09
N LYS A 247 14.46 12.84 1.13
CA LYS A 247 15.22 13.61 2.13
C LYS A 247 15.60 12.73 3.32
N PRO A 248 16.89 12.43 3.53
CA PRO A 248 17.33 11.81 4.77
C PRO A 248 17.17 12.76 5.95
N TRP A 249 16.73 12.25 7.09
CA TRP A 249 16.73 12.97 8.36
C TRP A 249 17.28 12.07 9.46
N SER A 250 18.18 12.59 10.29
CA SER A 250 18.72 11.86 11.42
C SER A 250 18.64 12.69 12.70
N ASP A 251 18.29 12.03 13.78
CA ASP A 251 18.35 12.58 15.14
C ASP A 251 18.76 11.49 16.14
N TYR A 252 18.62 11.78 17.44
CA TYR A 252 18.94 10.84 18.52
C TYR A 252 18.16 9.51 18.47
N THR A 253 17.09 9.43 17.67
CA THR A 253 16.26 8.21 17.54
C THR A 253 16.62 7.39 16.29
N GLY A 254 17.53 7.87 15.44
CA GLY A 254 18.04 7.16 14.27
C GLY A 254 17.80 7.87 12.95
N ARG A 255 17.78 7.11 11.85
CA ARG A 255 17.58 7.60 10.48
C ARG A 255 16.11 7.43 10.07
N ARG A 256 15.54 8.49 9.48
CA ARG A 256 14.21 8.52 8.85
C ARG A 256 14.31 9.12 7.45
N TRP A 257 13.26 8.94 6.68
CA TRP A 257 13.18 9.39 5.29
C TRP A 257 11.90 10.19 5.06
N GLY A 258 12.01 11.40 4.51
CA GLY A 258 10.90 12.09 3.88
C GLY A 258 10.90 11.79 2.39
N VAL A 259 9.78 11.29 1.89
CA VAL A 259 9.63 10.91 0.48
C VAL A 259 8.45 11.67 -0.11
N SER A 260 8.70 12.40 -1.19
CA SER A 260 7.64 12.90 -2.06
C SER A 260 7.61 12.01 -3.31
N THR A 261 6.43 11.48 -3.64
CA THR A 261 6.27 10.44 -4.67
C THR A 261 6.22 10.96 -6.09
N GLY A 262 6.37 12.27 -6.32
CA GLY A 262 6.10 12.89 -7.61
C GLY A 262 4.62 12.83 -7.96
N MET A 263 4.34 12.81 -9.25
CA MET A 263 3.04 12.55 -9.84
C MET A 263 3.15 11.42 -10.85
N LEU A 264 2.17 10.50 -10.91
CA LEU A 264 2.20 9.46 -11.94
C LEU A 264 1.72 10.00 -13.30
N ALA A 265 0.86 11.03 -13.29
CA ALA A 265 0.39 11.70 -14.50
C ALA A 265 1.52 12.41 -15.25
N ASP A 266 1.28 12.80 -16.52
CA ASP A 266 2.21 13.65 -17.25
C ASP A 266 2.00 15.13 -16.89
N PRO A 267 3.02 15.85 -16.39
CA PRO A 267 2.88 17.27 -16.06
C PRO A 267 2.48 18.15 -17.25
N GLU A 268 2.68 17.65 -18.48
CA GLU A 268 2.32 18.33 -19.73
C GLU A 268 0.90 17.98 -20.23
N ASP A 269 0.19 17.08 -19.55
CA ASP A 269 -1.19 16.71 -19.94
C ASP A 269 -2.15 17.90 -19.82
N ALA A 270 -3.16 17.91 -20.69
CA ALA A 270 -4.13 19.01 -20.80
C ALA A 270 -4.88 19.30 -19.49
N GLN A 271 -5.05 18.31 -18.61
CA GLN A 271 -5.69 18.50 -17.31
C GLN A 271 -4.94 19.47 -16.38
N PHE A 272 -3.65 19.73 -16.64
CA PHE A 272 -2.83 20.63 -15.84
C PHE A 272 -2.68 22.03 -16.44
N ARG A 273 -3.46 22.37 -17.49
CA ARG A 273 -3.46 23.71 -18.11
C ARG A 273 -3.83 24.84 -17.14
N TYR A 274 -4.51 24.52 -16.04
CA TYR A 274 -4.78 25.48 -14.98
C TYR A 274 -3.52 26.07 -14.33
N ALA A 275 -2.35 25.48 -14.58
CA ALA A 275 -1.07 26.05 -14.19
C ALA A 275 -0.64 27.26 -15.02
N GLU A 276 -1.38 27.61 -16.07
CA GLU A 276 -1.17 28.83 -16.87
C GLU A 276 0.27 28.93 -17.42
N ASP A 277 0.81 27.80 -17.90
CA ASP A 277 2.18 27.71 -18.43
C ASP A 277 3.28 28.18 -17.44
N SER A 278 2.99 28.11 -16.14
CA SER A 278 3.95 28.47 -15.10
C SER A 278 5.05 27.42 -14.98
N PRO A 279 6.31 27.81 -14.70
CA PRO A 279 7.36 26.87 -14.38
C PRO A 279 7.03 26.15 -13.07
N ARG A 280 7.11 24.82 -13.09
CA ARG A 280 6.75 23.97 -11.96
C ARG A 280 7.86 22.95 -11.71
N PRO A 281 8.27 22.73 -10.46
CA PRO A 281 9.24 21.68 -10.11
C PRO A 281 8.61 20.27 -10.08
N TRP A 282 7.53 20.07 -10.85
CA TRP A 282 6.80 18.81 -10.85
C TRP A 282 7.61 17.76 -11.58
N CYS A 283 7.52 16.53 -11.10
CA CYS A 283 8.27 15.44 -11.68
C CYS A 283 7.40 14.18 -11.77
N GLN A 284 7.35 13.62 -12.98
CA GLN A 284 6.65 12.37 -13.23
C GLN A 284 7.44 11.19 -12.65
N GLY A 285 6.80 10.39 -11.80
CA GLY A 285 7.46 9.27 -11.16
C GLY A 285 6.64 8.62 -10.05
N PHE A 286 7.31 7.78 -9.26
CA PHE A 286 6.77 7.13 -8.08
C PHE A 286 7.90 6.61 -7.18
N ALA A 287 7.55 6.26 -5.93
CA ALA A 287 8.51 5.74 -4.97
C ALA A 287 8.50 4.20 -4.91
N VAL A 288 9.69 3.63 -4.76
CA VAL A 288 9.93 2.23 -4.48
C VAL A 288 10.59 2.12 -3.10
N LEU A 289 9.86 1.56 -2.15
CA LEU A 289 10.33 1.34 -0.79
C LEU A 289 10.75 -0.13 -0.62
N ARG A 290 11.71 -0.37 0.26
CA ARG A 290 12.10 -1.71 0.66
C ARG A 290 12.24 -1.80 2.17
N TYR A 291 11.57 -2.78 2.76
CA TYR A 291 11.67 -3.11 4.17
C TYR A 291 12.52 -4.37 4.33
N ASP A 292 13.40 -4.38 5.32
CA ASP A 292 14.14 -5.58 5.69
C ASP A 292 13.27 -6.56 6.50
N ASP A 293 13.83 -7.70 6.89
CA ASP A 293 13.11 -8.73 7.64
C ASP A 293 12.72 -8.29 9.07
N ASN A 294 13.31 -7.22 9.59
CA ASN A 294 12.94 -6.61 10.86
C ASN A 294 11.91 -5.49 10.70
N GLY A 295 11.46 -5.23 9.47
CA GLY A 295 10.50 -4.19 9.15
C GLY A 295 11.10 -2.77 9.11
N MET A 296 12.42 -2.63 9.12
CA MET A 296 13.09 -1.32 8.97
C MET A 296 13.02 -0.85 7.52
N LEU A 297 12.68 0.42 7.31
CA LEU A 297 12.74 1.06 6.00
C LEU A 297 14.20 1.31 5.58
N LEU A 298 14.62 0.66 4.49
CA LEU A 298 15.90 0.92 3.83
C LEU A 298 15.82 2.22 3.01
N PRO A 299 16.96 2.79 2.54
CA PRO A 299 16.96 3.99 1.71
C PRO A 299 15.95 3.90 0.56
N PRO A 300 14.94 4.78 0.51
CA PRO A 300 13.94 4.78 -0.54
C PRO A 300 14.56 5.06 -1.91
N GLU A 301 13.98 4.46 -2.93
CA GLU A 301 14.39 4.62 -4.32
C GLU A 301 13.25 5.26 -5.11
N LEU A 302 13.58 6.00 -6.16
CA LEU A 302 12.59 6.67 -7.02
C LEU A 302 12.70 6.10 -8.44
N CYS A 303 11.54 5.96 -9.09
CA CYS A 303 11.47 5.86 -10.53
C CYS A 303 11.06 7.23 -11.07
N GLU A 304 11.89 7.80 -11.94
CA GLU A 304 11.77 9.18 -12.41
C GLU A 304 11.75 9.21 -13.94
N VAL A 305 10.87 10.03 -14.52
CA VAL A 305 10.85 10.27 -15.96
C VAL A 305 11.62 11.53 -16.29
N VAL A 306 12.71 11.37 -17.03
CA VAL A 306 13.60 12.45 -17.46
C VAL A 306 13.74 12.40 -18.98
N GLY A 307 13.41 13.49 -19.66
CA GLY A 307 13.55 13.59 -21.11
C GLY A 307 12.74 12.51 -21.87
N GLY A 308 11.56 12.16 -21.37
CA GLY A 308 10.70 11.13 -21.98
C GLY A 308 11.17 9.69 -21.75
N VAL A 309 12.08 9.45 -20.82
CA VAL A 309 12.54 8.10 -20.45
C VAL A 309 12.40 7.90 -18.96
N ALA A 310 11.75 6.81 -18.55
CA ALA A 310 11.69 6.40 -17.15
C ALA A 310 12.99 5.72 -16.73
N TYR A 311 13.59 6.17 -15.64
CA TYR A 311 14.80 5.60 -15.05
C TYR A 311 14.51 5.02 -13.67
N PHE A 312 15.12 3.90 -13.34
CA PHE A 312 15.14 3.31 -12.01
C PHE A 312 16.53 2.76 -11.74
N ARG A 313 17.17 3.18 -10.64
CA ARG A 313 18.56 2.81 -10.29
C ARG A 313 19.58 3.14 -11.39
N GLY A 314 19.36 4.24 -12.12
CA GLY A 314 20.23 4.71 -13.20
C GLY A 314 20.03 3.99 -14.53
N GLU A 315 19.12 3.01 -14.61
CA GLU A 315 18.86 2.23 -15.82
C GLU A 315 17.49 2.59 -16.43
N PRO A 316 17.37 2.63 -17.76
CA PRO A 316 16.08 2.83 -18.42
C PRO A 316 15.14 1.68 -18.11
N VAL A 317 13.93 2.02 -17.68
CA VAL A 317 12.91 1.03 -17.30
C VAL A 317 12.19 0.51 -18.52
N LEU A 318 11.88 1.32 -19.54
CA LEU A 318 11.06 0.93 -20.70
C LEU A 318 11.90 0.34 -21.83
#